data_AF-A0A536A8M9-F1
#
_entry.id   AF-A0A536A8M9-F1
#
_cell.length_a   1.000
_cell.length_b   1.000
_cell.length_c   1.000
_cell.angle_alpha   90.00
_cell.angle_beta   90.00
_cell.angle_gamma   90.00
#
_symmetry.space_group_name_H-M   'P 1'
#
loop_
_entity.id
_entity.type
_entity.pdbx_description
1 polymer ?
#
loop_
_entity_poly.entity_id
_entity_poly.type
_entity_poly.pdbx_seq_one_letter_code
_entity_poly.pdbx_strand_id
1 'polypeptide(L)' 'TTVFLTDLGDFAAMNEVYGERFGSHRPARSTVPVAALPRGAKVEIECIAVRR' A
#
# COMPACT_ATOMS: atom_id res chain seq x y z
N THR A 1 -6.57 3.46 2.63
CA THR A 1 -5.42 2.65 3.03
C THR A 1 -4.22 3.56 3.20
N THR A 2 -3.33 3.22 4.11
CA THR A 2 -2.02 3.87 4.23
C THR A 2 -0.99 2.84 3.80
N VAL A 3 -0.14 3.18 2.84
CA VAL A 3 0.89 2.31 2.28
C VAL A 3 2.26 2.84 2.69
N PHE A 4 3.05 1.99 3.33
CA PHE A 4 4.42 2.28 3.72
C PHE A 4 5.37 1.48 2.83
N LEU A 5 6.31 2.15 2.16
CA LEU A 5 7.32 1.51 1.31
C LEU A 5 8.73 1.80 1.83
N THR A 6 9.59 0.78 1.84
CA THR A 6 11.01 0.99 2.16
C THR A 6 11.81 1.56 0.98
N ASP A 7 11.31 1.40 -0.24
CA ASP A 7 11.89 1.96 -1.46
C ASP A 7 10.77 2.48 -2.38
N LEU A 8 10.87 3.75 -2.81
CA LEU A 8 9.91 4.33 -3.75
C LEU A 8 10.12 3.84 -5.19
N GLY A 9 11.24 3.21 -5.50
CA GLY A 9 11.45 2.48 -6.75
C GLY A 9 10.41 1.38 -6.97
N ASP A 10 9.90 0.78 -5.89
CA ASP A 10 8.88 -0.27 -5.92
C ASP A 10 7.44 0.29 -6.10
N PHE A 11 7.25 1.61 -6.17
CA PHE A 11 5.92 2.24 -6.21
C PHE A 11 5.07 1.80 -7.42
N ALA A 12 5.67 1.70 -8.60
CA ALA A 12 4.96 1.29 -9.81
C ALA A 12 4.47 -0.16 -9.72
N ALA A 13 5.35 -1.08 -9.32
CA ALA A 13 5.03 -2.49 -9.14
C ALA A 13 3.98 -2.72 -8.05
N MET A 14 4.08 -1.99 -6.93
CA MET A 14 3.07 -2.02 -5.87
C MET A 14 1.71 -1.54 -6.39
N ASN A 15 1.67 -0.45 -7.17
CA ASN A 15 0.42 0.10 -7.70
C ASN A 15 -0.32 -0.84 -8.64
N GLU A 16 0.40 -1.60 -9.46
CA GLU A 16 -0.19 -2.59 -10.38
C GLU A 16 -0.98 -3.65 -9.59
N VAL A 17 -0.31 -4.31 -8.63
CA VAL A 17 -0.95 -5.32 -7.77
C VAL A 17 -2.05 -4.70 -6.90
N TYR A 18 -1.84 -3.49 -6.37
CA TYR A 18 -2.84 -2.78 -5.58
C TYR A 18 -4.12 -2.54 -6.40
N GLY A 19 -3.98 -2.08 -7.65
CA GLY A 19 -5.09 -1.82 -8.56
C GLY A 19 -5.90 -3.09 -8.86
N GLU A 20 -5.21 -4.20 -9.14
CA GLU A 20 -5.85 -5.50 -9.35
C GLU A 20 -6.67 -5.95 -8.14
N ARG A 21 -6.16 -5.73 -6.91
CA ARG A 21 -6.85 -6.18 -5.69
C ARG A 21 -8.07 -5.35 -5.34
N PHE A 22 -8.07 -4.06 -5.65
CA PHE A 22 -9.24 -3.21 -5.41
C PHE A 22 -10.24 -3.19 -6.57
N GLY A 23 -9.89 -3.70 -7.75
CA GLY A 23 -10.82 -3.85 -8.87
C GLY A 23 -11.43 -2.52 -9.30
N SER A 24 -12.75 -2.35 -9.20
CA SER A 24 -13.44 -1.06 -9.43
C SER A 24 -13.54 -0.18 -8.17
N HIS A 25 -13.28 -0.75 -6.99
CA HIS A 25 -13.26 0.02 -5.75
C HIS A 25 -12.01 0.92 -5.71
N ARG A 26 -12.18 2.15 -5.20
CA ARG A 26 -11.14 3.18 -5.14
C ARG A 26 -11.14 3.82 -3.75
N PRO A 27 -10.63 3.12 -2.70
CA PRO A 27 -10.58 3.70 -1.37
C PRO A 27 -9.60 4.87 -1.33
N ALA A 28 -9.83 5.84 -0.43
CA ALA A 28 -8.86 6.89 -0.15
C ALA A 28 -7.50 6.27 0.22
N ARG A 29 -6.40 6.86 -0.27
CA ARG A 29 -5.04 6.31 -0.10
C ARG A 29 -3.99 7.38 0.14
N SER A 30 -3.07 7.08 1.05
CA SER A 30 -1.76 7.73 1.18
C SER A 30 -0.63 6.72 0.99
N THR A 31 0.49 7.14 0.38
CA THR A 31 1.70 6.32 0.25
C THR A 31 2.90 7.15 0.68
N VAL A 32 3.73 6.59 1.58
CA VAL A 32 4.89 7.29 2.13
C VAL A 32 6.12 6.38 2.18
N PRO A 33 7.34 6.94 1.98
CA PRO A 33 8.58 6.21 2.24
C PRO A 33 8.82 6.06 3.75
N VAL A 34 9.41 4.94 4.15
CA VAL A 34 9.88 4.67 5.52
C VAL A 34 11.26 4.03 5.49
N ALA A 35 12.04 4.19 6.57
CA ALA A 35 13.41 3.66 6.61
C ALA A 35 13.46 2.13 6.68
N ALA A 36 12.53 1.50 7.43
CA ALA A 36 12.45 0.06 7.61
C ALA A 36 11.05 -0.35 8.07
N LEU A 37 10.72 -1.63 7.87
CA LEU A 37 9.48 -2.26 8.33
C LEU A 37 9.80 -3.53 9.14
N PRO A 38 8.86 -4.00 9.99
CA PRO A 38 9.01 -5.25 10.72
C PRO A 38 9.40 -6.43 9.81
N ARG A 39 10.27 -7.30 10.31
CA ARG A 39 10.76 -8.50 9.60
C ARG A 39 11.45 -8.22 8.24
N GLY A 40 11.87 -6.99 7.98
CA GLY A 40 12.52 -6.62 6.72
C GLY A 40 11.55 -6.61 5.53
N ALA A 41 10.25 -6.38 5.78
CA ALA A 41 9.26 -6.24 4.72
C ALA A 41 9.59 -5.02 3.83
N LYS A 42 9.22 -5.12 2.55
CA LYS A 42 9.35 -4.01 1.59
C LYS A 42 8.13 -3.08 1.56
N VAL A 43 6.98 -3.62 1.93
CA VAL A 43 5.69 -2.93 1.92
C VAL A 43 4.86 -3.35 3.12
N GLU A 44 4.19 -2.38 3.74
CA GLU A 44 3.16 -2.58 4.75
C GLU A 44 1.93 -1.76 4.38
N ILE A 45 0.74 -2.32 4.57
CA ILE A 45 -0.53 -1.66 4.22
C ILE A 45 -1.50 -1.79 5.39
N GLU A 46 -1.95 -0.65 5.92
CA GLU A 46 -3.09 -0.60 6.84
C GLU A 46 -4.36 -0.11 6.12
N CYS A 47 -5.52 -0.53 6.62
CA CYS A 47 -6.81 -0.13 6.09
C CYS A 47 -7.83 0.14 7.19
N ILE A 48 -8.68 1.13 6.96
CA ILE A 48 -9.95 1.32 7.66
C ILE A 48 -11.05 0.94 6.66
N ALA A 49 -11.97 0.09 7.09
CA ALA A 49 -13.11 -0.35 6.30
C ALA A 49 -14.41 -0.13 7.08
N VAL A 50 -15.52 0.05 6.35
CA VAL A 50 -16.86 0.15 6.92
C VAL A 50 -17.67 -1.08 6.52
N ARG A 51 -18.52 -1.56 7.44
CA ARG A 51 -19.47 -2.63 7.13
C ARG A 51 -20.51 -2.11 6.14
N ARG A 52 -20.98 -2.98 5.25
CA ARG A 52 -22.14 -2.69 4.40
C ARG A 52 -23.42 -2.62 5.21
#